data_AF-A0A8T3T476-F1
#
_entry.id   AF-A0A8T3T476-F1
#
_cell.length_a   1.000
_cell.length_b   1.000
_cell.length_c   1.000
_cell.angle_alpha   90.00
_cell.angle_beta   90.00
_cell.angle_gamma   90.00
#
_symmetry.space_group_name_H-M   'P 1'
#
loop_
_entity.id
_entity.type
_entity.pdbx_description
1 polymer ?
#
loop_
_entity_poly.entity_id
_entity_poly.type
_entity_poly.pdbx_seq_one_letter_code
_entity_poly.pdbx_strand_id
1 'polypeptide(L)'
;MNDERHLPGMPTLDRQERPVARDADGRPLRPGRVPETRPTPLQDSFIYISLVGLVCGVIAISALELGARLASPVVRIPVLVGGLLLVLVTIDAIVRIWRSAGAWLAVDRGASLFRMVWIGVLLVVLAALLAAMWLVLVA
;
A
#
# COMPACT_ATOMS: atom_id res chain seq x y z
N MET A 1 8.44 9.17 -24.20
CA MET A 1 9.53 8.66 -23.34
C MET A 1 10.48 7.90 -24.25
N ASN A 2 11.39 8.60 -24.92
CA ASN A 2 12.39 7.99 -25.81
C ASN A 2 13.64 7.73 -24.97
N ASP A 3 13.90 6.47 -24.68
CA ASP A 3 15.07 6.06 -23.91
C ASP A 3 16.28 5.97 -24.84
N GLU A 4 17.19 6.93 -24.73
CA GLU A 4 18.40 7.06 -25.55
C GLU A 4 19.34 5.85 -25.42
N ARG A 5 19.15 5.00 -24.40
CA ARG A 5 19.91 3.76 -24.15
C ARG A 5 19.68 2.66 -25.19
N HIS A 6 18.67 2.81 -26.07
CA HIS A 6 18.33 1.83 -27.11
C HIS A 6 18.65 2.30 -28.54
N LEU A 7 19.45 3.37 -28.69
CA LEU A 7 19.86 3.86 -30.00
C LEU A 7 20.83 2.86 -30.69
N PRO A 8 20.71 2.66 -32.02
CA PRO A 8 21.60 1.78 -32.77
C PRO A 8 23.06 2.22 -32.62
N GLY A 9 23.94 1.33 -32.17
CA GLY A 9 25.36 1.61 -31.94
C GLY A 9 25.74 1.91 -30.48
N MET A 10 24.78 2.00 -29.56
CA MET A 10 25.08 2.09 -28.13
C MET A 10 25.56 0.73 -27.58
N PRO A 11 26.65 0.70 -26.78
CA PRO A 11 27.11 -0.52 -26.15
C PRO A 11 26.04 -1.06 -25.19
N THR A 12 25.72 -2.34 -25.32
CA THR A 12 24.78 -3.03 -24.44
C THR A 12 25.47 -3.20 -23.09
N LEU A 13 25.08 -2.37 -22.11
CA LEU A 13 25.59 -2.51 -20.74
C LEU A 13 24.96 -3.74 -20.11
N ASP A 14 25.70 -4.85 -20.09
CA ASP A 14 25.29 -6.02 -19.33
C ASP A 14 25.08 -5.64 -17.86
N ARG A 15 24.05 -6.24 -17.26
CA ARG A 15 23.79 -6.04 -15.84
C ARG A 15 24.97 -6.61 -15.07
N GLN A 16 25.82 -5.73 -14.54
CA GLN A 16 26.91 -6.14 -13.66
C GLN A 16 26.36 -6.99 -12.52
N GLU A 17 26.89 -8.20 -12.37
CA GLU A 17 26.67 -9.01 -11.17
C GLU A 17 27.18 -8.20 -9.98
N ARG A 18 26.25 -7.66 -9.18
CA ARG A 18 26.61 -6.98 -7.96
C ARG A 18 27.16 -8.03 -6.98
N PRO A 19 28.36 -7.84 -6.42
CA PRO A 19 28.85 -8.70 -5.36
C PRO A 19 27.80 -8.78 -4.24
N VAL A 20 27.46 -9.99 -3.81
CA VAL A 20 26.61 -10.18 -2.63
C VAL A 20 27.36 -9.59 -1.46
N ALA A 21 26.88 -8.46 -0.94
CA ALA A 21 27.49 -7.81 0.21
C ALA A 21 27.56 -8.83 1.36
N ARG A 22 28.69 -8.88 2.08
CA ARG A 22 28.89 -9.78 3.22
C ARG A 22 29.06 -8.98 4.51
N ASP A 23 28.61 -9.54 5.63
CA ASP A 23 28.85 -8.96 6.96
C ASP A 23 30.33 -9.11 7.38
N ALA A 24 30.68 -8.59 8.56
CA ALA A 24 32.03 -8.70 9.12
C ALA A 24 32.47 -10.16 9.37
N ASP A 25 31.52 -11.09 9.49
CA ASP A 25 31.72 -12.52 9.66
C ASP A 25 31.71 -13.29 8.32
N GLY A 26 31.66 -12.59 7.18
CA GLY A 26 31.69 -13.15 5.84
C GLY A 26 30.38 -13.80 5.37
N ARG A 27 29.27 -13.63 6.11
CA ARG A 27 27.95 -14.16 5.75
C ARG A 27 27.27 -13.23 4.76
N PRO A 28 26.48 -13.74 3.80
CA PRO A 28 25.72 -12.89 2.89
C PRO A 28 24.78 -11.98 3.68
N LEU A 29 24.89 -10.66 3.48
CA LEU A 29 24.00 -9.67 4.06
C LEU A 29 22.56 -9.99 3.63
N ARG A 30 21.63 -9.87 4.59
CA ARG A 30 20.20 -9.99 4.28
C ARG A 30 19.87 -9.05 3.11
N PRO A 31 19.19 -9.55 2.07
CA PRO A 31 18.83 -8.71 0.94
C PRO A 31 17.94 -7.56 1.44
N GLY A 32 18.30 -6.31 1.11
CA GLY A 32 17.50 -5.15 1.54
C GLY A 32 16.07 -5.16 0.99
N ARG A 33 15.84 -5.88 -0.11
CA ARG A 33 14.53 -6.08 -0.73
C ARG A 33 14.46 -7.42 -1.44
N VAL A 34 13.37 -8.15 -1.25
CA VAL A 34 13.02 -9.29 -2.09
C VAL A 34 12.23 -8.75 -3.29
N PRO A 35 12.62 -9.06 -4.54
CA PRO A 35 11.90 -8.60 -5.72
C PRO A 35 10.42 -9.02 -5.69
N GLU A 36 9.53 -8.07 -5.99
CA GLU A 36 8.10 -8.38 -6.20
C GLU A 36 7.92 -8.91 -7.61
N THR A 37 7.33 -10.10 -7.74
CA THR A 37 7.18 -10.79 -9.02
C THR A 37 5.74 -10.73 -9.54
N ARG A 38 4.79 -10.30 -8.71
CA ARG A 38 3.36 -10.23 -9.06
C ARG A 38 2.75 -8.94 -8.52
N PRO A 39 2.93 -7.79 -9.21
CA PRO A 39 2.32 -6.53 -8.80
C PRO A 39 0.80 -6.66 -8.76
N THR A 40 0.17 -5.93 -7.86
CA THR A 40 -1.29 -5.86 -7.78
C THR A 40 -1.82 -4.81 -8.77
N PRO A 41 -3.05 -4.96 -9.31
CA PRO A 41 -3.56 -4.05 -10.33
C PRO A 41 -3.73 -2.61 -9.81
N LEU A 42 -3.96 -2.41 -8.51
CA LEU A 42 -4.11 -1.09 -7.91
C LEU A 42 -2.77 -0.43 -7.55
N GLN A 43 -1.65 -1.14 -7.68
CA GLN A 43 -0.33 -0.63 -7.30
C GLN A 43 0.03 0.65 -8.06
N ASP A 44 -0.23 0.70 -9.36
CA ASP A 44 0.13 1.84 -10.21
C ASP A 44 -0.80 3.04 -10.00
N SER A 45 -2.04 2.78 -9.58
CA SER A 45 -3.05 3.81 -9.32
C SER A 45 -3.18 4.20 -7.84
N PHE A 46 -2.38 3.59 -6.96
CA PHE A 46 -2.47 3.75 -5.51
C PHE A 46 -2.46 5.22 -5.08
N ILE A 47 -1.56 6.03 -5.66
CA ILE A 47 -1.42 7.45 -5.33
C ILE A 47 -2.69 8.21 -5.68
N TYR A 48 -3.21 8.00 -6.90
CA TYR A 48 -4.41 8.70 -7.37
C TYR A 48 -5.65 8.32 -6.56
N ILE A 49 -5.82 7.04 -6.26
CA ILE A 49 -6.95 6.55 -5.45
C ILE A 49 -6.86 7.10 -4.01
N SER A 50 -5.66 7.08 -3.43
CA SER A 50 -5.41 7.62 -2.08
C SER A 50 -5.66 9.14 -2.01
N LEU A 51 -5.33 9.88 -3.07
CA LEU A 51 -5.60 11.31 -3.17
C LEU A 51 -7.10 11.59 -3.10
N VAL A 52 -7.93 10.82 -3.83
CA VAL A 52 -9.39 10.98 -3.76
C VAL A 52 -9.89 10.67 -2.35
N GLY A 53 -9.40 9.60 -1.73
CA GLY A 53 -9.71 9.27 -0.33
C GLY A 53 -9.34 10.40 0.64
N LEU A 54 -8.15 11.00 0.47
CA LEU A 54 -7.67 12.13 1.28
C LEU A 54 -8.59 13.35 1.14
N VAL A 55 -8.91 13.75 -0.09
CA VAL A 55 -9.81 14.89 -0.36
C VAL A 55 -11.18 14.64 0.27
N CYS A 56 -11.73 13.43 0.12
CA CYS A 56 -12.98 13.06 0.76
C CYS A 56 -12.91 13.16 2.29
N GLY A 57 -11.82 12.69 2.89
CA GLY A 57 -11.58 12.78 4.33
C GLY A 57 -11.51 14.22 4.81
N VAL A 58 -10.78 15.09 4.12
CA VAL A 58 -10.68 16.53 4.44
C VAL A 58 -12.05 17.19 4.39
N ILE A 59 -12.85 16.93 3.35
CA ILE A 59 -14.20 17.49 3.23
C ILE A 59 -15.08 17.01 4.39
N ALA A 60 -15.12 15.71 4.66
CA ALA A 60 -15.98 15.13 5.70
C ALA A 60 -15.61 15.64 7.09
N ILE A 61 -14.32 15.61 7.44
CA ILE A 61 -13.83 16.09 8.74
C ILE A 61 -14.12 17.58 8.89
N SER A 62 -13.80 18.40 7.88
CA SER A 62 -14.06 19.84 7.95
C SER A 62 -15.55 20.15 8.12
N ALA A 63 -16.42 19.43 7.43
CA ALA A 63 -17.87 19.61 7.59
C ALA A 63 -18.33 19.27 9.02
N LEU A 64 -17.83 18.18 9.60
CA LEU A 64 -18.14 17.80 10.98
C LEU A 64 -17.65 18.86 11.98
N GLU A 65 -16.42 19.35 11.82
CA GLU A 65 -15.86 20.43 12.67
C GLU A 65 -16.64 21.75 12.56
N LEU A 66 -17.23 22.02 11.39
CA LEU A 66 -18.12 23.17 11.17
C LEU A 66 -19.56 22.94 11.68
N GLY A 67 -19.83 21.82 12.34
CA GLY A 67 -21.12 21.51 12.97
C GLY A 67 -22.12 20.78 12.07
N ALA A 68 -21.70 20.29 10.90
CA ALA A 68 -22.56 19.43 10.09
C ALA A 68 -22.86 18.12 10.83
N ARG A 69 -24.08 17.61 10.68
CA ARG A 69 -24.49 16.33 11.25
C ARG A 69 -23.97 15.16 10.39
N LEU A 70 -23.80 13.98 11.00
CA LEU A 70 -23.43 12.75 10.28
C LEU A 70 -24.36 12.41 9.10
N ALA A 71 -25.66 12.65 9.25
CA ALA A 71 -26.65 12.42 8.20
C ALA A 71 -26.57 13.42 7.03
N SER A 72 -25.78 14.50 7.16
CA SER A 72 -25.65 15.52 6.13
C SER A 72 -25.04 14.91 4.86
N PRO A 73 -25.61 15.18 3.66
CA PRO A 73 -25.04 14.70 2.41
C PRO A 73 -23.57 15.11 2.20
N VAL A 74 -23.18 16.28 2.73
CA VAL A 74 -21.80 16.79 2.63
C VAL A 74 -20.79 15.98 3.45
N VAL A 75 -21.25 15.21 4.45
CA VAL A 75 -20.44 14.27 5.23
C VAL A 75 -20.58 12.88 4.64
N ARG A 76 -21.82 12.42 4.43
CA ARG A 76 -22.14 11.06 4.01
C ARG A 76 -21.54 10.70 2.65
N ILE A 77 -21.67 11.55 1.64
CA ILE A 77 -21.17 11.24 0.29
C ILE A 77 -19.63 11.10 0.30
N PRO A 78 -18.85 12.05 0.83
CA PRO A 78 -17.40 11.89 0.90
C PRO A 78 -16.96 10.69 1.75
N VAL A 79 -17.61 10.43 2.90
CA VAL A 79 -17.25 9.26 3.72
C VAL A 79 -17.47 7.96 2.96
N LEU A 80 -18.58 7.82 2.22
CA LEU A 80 -18.86 6.59 1.48
C LEU A 80 -17.94 6.41 0.28
N VAL A 81 -17.70 7.48 -0.49
CA VAL A 81 -16.81 7.43 -1.66
C VAL A 81 -15.37 7.21 -1.22
N GLY A 82 -14.86 8.07 -0.33
CA GLY A 82 -13.49 7.97 0.19
C GLY A 82 -13.27 6.68 0.97
N GLY A 83 -14.23 6.28 1.81
CA GLY A 83 -14.19 5.04 2.57
C GLY A 83 -14.13 3.80 1.68
N LEU A 84 -14.94 3.73 0.61
CA LEU A 84 -14.89 2.63 -0.35
C LEU A 84 -13.52 2.53 -1.03
N LEU A 85 -12.96 3.66 -1.46
CA LEU A 85 -11.64 3.69 -2.07
C LEU A 85 -10.54 3.27 -1.08
N LEU A 86 -10.62 3.72 0.18
CA LEU A 86 -9.69 3.30 1.23
C LEU A 86 -9.82 1.80 1.54
N VAL A 87 -11.02 1.23 1.53
CA VAL A 87 -11.25 -0.21 1.67
C VAL A 87 -10.55 -0.98 0.56
N LEU A 88 -10.73 -0.58 -0.70
CA LEU A 88 -10.08 -1.23 -1.84
C LEU A 88 -8.55 -1.19 -1.75
N VAL A 89 -7.99 -0.02 -1.41
CA VAL A 89 -6.54 0.16 -1.24
C VAL A 89 -6.00 -0.62 -0.04
N THR A 90 -6.77 -0.72 1.04
CA THR A 90 -6.39 -1.50 2.23
C THR A 90 -6.36 -2.99 1.92
N ILE A 91 -7.36 -3.50 1.18
CA ILE A 91 -7.38 -4.89 0.72
C ILE A 91 -6.18 -5.18 -0.20
N ASP A 92 -5.89 -4.27 -1.13
CA ASP A 92 -4.72 -4.38 -2.00
C ASP A 92 -3.40 -4.44 -1.21
N ALA A 93 -3.27 -3.55 -0.21
CA ALA A 93 -2.13 -3.53 0.68
C ALA A 93 -1.98 -4.83 1.47
N ILE A 94 -3.08 -5.40 1.99
CA ILE A 94 -3.07 -6.71 2.67
C ILE A 94 -2.54 -7.79 1.75
N VAL A 95 -3.04 -7.88 0.51
CA VAL A 95 -2.59 -8.89 -0.48
C VAL A 95 -1.11 -8.73 -0.78
N ARG A 96 -0.64 -7.49 -0.98
CA ARG A 96 0.78 -7.20 -1.25
C ARG A 96 1.68 -7.57 -0.06
N ILE A 97 1.27 -7.27 1.16
CA ILE A 97 2.03 -7.62 2.36
C ILE A 97 2.02 -9.13 2.60
N TRP A 98 0.90 -9.81 2.34
CA TRP A 98 0.80 -11.27 2.41
C TRP A 98 1.79 -11.96 1.46
N ARG A 99 1.82 -11.53 0.19
CA ARG A 99 2.78 -12.04 -0.80
C ARG A 99 4.22 -11.76 -0.36
N SER A 100 4.48 -10.56 0.16
CA SER A 100 5.80 -10.20 0.69
C SER A 100 6.19 -11.08 1.89
N ALA A 101 5.27 -11.35 2.81
CA ALA A 101 5.51 -12.18 3.99
C ALA A 101 5.89 -13.62 3.58
N GLY A 102 5.18 -14.19 2.59
CA GLY A 102 5.51 -15.48 2.01
C GLY A 102 6.90 -15.52 1.36
N ALA A 103 7.25 -14.48 0.59
CA ALA A 103 8.57 -14.38 -0.03
C ALA A 103 9.71 -14.28 1.01
N TRP A 104 9.46 -13.62 2.14
CA TRP A 104 10.42 -13.49 3.23
C TRP A 104 10.56 -14.75 4.09
N LEU A 105 9.58 -15.66 4.11
CA LEU A 105 9.63 -16.85 4.96
C LEU A 105 10.85 -17.76 4.67
N ALA A 106 11.26 -17.81 3.39
CA ALA A 106 12.43 -18.57 2.94
C ALA A 106 13.77 -17.87 3.22
N VAL A 107 13.77 -16.57 3.52
CA VAL A 107 14.98 -15.75 3.72
C VAL A 107 15.19 -15.43 5.20
N ASP A 108 14.14 -14.98 5.87
CA ASP A 108 14.17 -14.55 7.27
C ASP A 108 12.78 -14.60 7.90
N ARG A 109 12.64 -15.48 8.91
CA ARG A 109 11.40 -15.63 9.67
C ARG A 109 11.01 -14.38 10.45
N GLY A 110 11.95 -13.62 10.99
CA GLY A 110 11.68 -12.39 11.74
C GLY A 110 11.06 -11.31 10.84
N ALA A 111 11.66 -11.08 9.66
CA ALA A 111 11.12 -10.19 8.65
C ALA A 111 9.74 -10.64 8.12
N SER A 112 9.50 -11.95 8.01
CA SER A 112 8.19 -12.50 7.65
C SER A 112 7.14 -12.25 8.75
N LEU A 113 7.47 -12.54 10.01
CA LEU A 113 6.58 -12.33 11.16
C LEU A 113 6.20 -10.85 11.33
N PHE A 114 7.14 -9.92 11.17
CA PHE A 114 6.86 -8.49 11.22
C PHE A 114 5.79 -8.07 10.20
N ARG A 115 5.85 -8.64 8.98
CA ARG A 115 4.83 -8.39 7.95
C ARG A 115 3.48 -9.00 8.31
N MET A 116 3.46 -10.18 8.92
CA MET A 116 2.22 -10.79 9.40
C MET A 116 1.54 -9.95 10.49
N VAL A 117 2.31 -9.33 11.39
CA VAL A 117 1.77 -8.37 12.38
C VAL A 117 1.10 -7.19 11.67
N TRP A 118 1.74 -6.64 10.63
CA TRP A 118 1.15 -5.56 9.83
C TRP A 118 -0.13 -5.97 9.10
N ILE A 119 -0.26 -7.21 8.66
CA ILE A 119 -1.53 -7.72 8.12
C ILE A 119 -2.62 -7.67 9.20
N GLY A 120 -2.30 -8.09 10.43
CA GLY A 120 -3.21 -7.96 11.57
C GLY A 120 -3.66 -6.51 11.81
N VAL A 121 -2.72 -5.56 11.81
CA VAL A 121 -3.02 -4.13 11.94
C VAL A 121 -3.93 -3.65 10.81
N LEU A 122 -3.66 -4.03 9.55
CA LEU A 122 -4.49 -3.64 8.41
C LEU A 122 -5.88 -4.26 8.45
N LEU A 123 -6.04 -5.47 8.98
CA LEU A 123 -7.37 -6.07 9.19
C LEU A 123 -8.18 -5.29 10.23
N VAL A 124 -7.53 -4.83 11.31
CA VAL A 124 -8.17 -3.95 12.31
C VAL A 124 -8.57 -2.61 11.68
N VAL A 125 -7.68 -2.00 10.89
CA VAL A 125 -7.99 -0.77 10.14
C VAL A 125 -9.15 -0.98 9.17
N LEU A 126 -9.17 -2.09 8.45
CA LEU A 126 -10.24 -2.44 7.52
C LEU A 126 -11.58 -2.58 8.24
N ALA A 127 -11.60 -3.27 9.39
CA ALA A 127 -12.80 -3.39 10.21
C ALA A 127 -13.28 -2.03 10.74
N ALA A 128 -12.36 -1.17 11.18
CA ALA A 128 -12.69 0.18 11.63
C ALA A 128 -13.26 1.06 10.50
N LEU A 129 -12.70 0.97 9.29
CA LEU A 129 -13.23 1.67 8.10
C LEU A 129 -14.66 1.22 7.78
N LEU A 130 -14.89 -0.09 7.74
CA LEU A 130 -16.23 -0.64 7.50
C LEU A 130 -17.23 -0.23 8.59
N ALA A 131 -16.81 -0.23 9.85
CA ALA A 131 -17.64 0.22 10.97
C ALA A 131 -17.98 1.72 10.88
N ALA A 132 -17.02 2.57 10.50
CA ALA A 132 -17.25 4.00 10.32
C ALA A 132 -18.22 4.28 9.15
N MET A 133 -18.06 3.57 8.03
CA MET A 133 -18.99 3.65 6.90
C MET A 133 -20.39 3.19 7.31
N TRP A 134 -20.49 2.08 8.05
CA TRP A 134 -21.75 1.59 8.59
C TRP A 134 -22.44 2.61 9.50
N LEU A 135 -21.70 3.21 10.43
CA LEU A 135 -22.21 4.25 11.31
C LEU A 135 -22.81 5.43 10.52
N VAL A 136 -22.11 5.88 9.48
CA VAL A 136 -22.59 6.96 8.60
C VAL A 136 -23.83 6.56 7.80
N LEU A 137 -24.01 5.28 7.47
CA LEU A 137 -25.22 4.79 6.79
C LEU A 137 -26.44 4.76 7.71
N VAL A 138 -26.25 4.44 8.99
CA VAL A 138 -27.37 4.31 9.95
C VAL A 138 -27.71 5.59 10.72
N ALA A 139 -26.84 6.59 10.70
CA ALA A 139 -27.04 7.90 11.34
C ALA A 139 -28.05 8.81 10.62
#